data_AF-A0AAV9DTT1-F1
#
_entry.id   AF-A0AAV9DTT1-F1
#
_cell.length_a   1.000
_cell.length_b   1.000
_cell.length_c   1.000
_cell.angle_alpha   90.00
_cell.angle_beta   90.00
_cell.angle_gamma   90.00
#
_symmetry.space_group_name_H-M   'P 1'
#
loop_
_entity.id
_entity.type
_entity.pdbx_description
1 polymer ?
#
loop_
_entity_poly.entity_id
_entity_poly.type
_entity_poly.pdbx_seq_one_letter_code
_entity_poly.pdbx_strand_id
1 'polypeptide(L)'
;MNGQRCELDDLVIETLMMQDIYNVIVSNTILCAEETINLLVMEHDREKSHHKAILLENEQALASEIKEKEELLQEKDRLSSEAMSEWIQLKVAFDLVCEELNMLRDQAGIQEKLMMKKQEELEMISGDLNEALEKVQQHEVEMSRKDQKLEAALNVFKEADKQRTDMETVLNDLKEADKQRSEMEAVIEEYQNTISAAIVKEHEQGKQIKSLTNCVQSFALTIMDMENSITKKIIENDSRLENLTYQCQPLVKQADLLKKKALLYKQRFNRKCSDHEKAEYEVDVLGDEVDALLSVLEKVYIALDHYSHVLQHYPGIMEILKLVRRELRDETARPV
;
A
#
# COMPACT_ATOMS: atom_id res chain seq x y z
N MET A 1 140.27 -98.00 187.25
CA MET A 1 140.69 -97.25 186.04
C MET A 1 139.50 -97.20 185.09
N ASN A 2 139.04 -96.11 184.50
CA ASN A 2 139.20 -94.65 184.62
C ASN A 2 138.17 -94.03 183.65
N GLY A 3 137.44 -92.98 184.06
CA GLY A 3 137.03 -91.86 183.18
C GLY A 3 135.72 -91.92 182.36
N GLN A 4 134.85 -90.93 182.64
CA GLN A 4 133.83 -90.27 181.79
C GLN A 4 132.35 -90.73 181.83
N ARG A 5 131.63 -90.07 182.76
CA ARG A 5 130.18 -89.80 182.87
C ARG A 5 129.86 -88.39 182.30
N CYS A 6 128.59 -88.17 181.91
CA CYS A 6 127.84 -86.90 181.68
C CYS A 6 128.04 -86.12 180.36
N GLU A 7 127.03 -86.12 179.45
CA GLU A 7 126.66 -85.00 178.52
C GLU A 7 125.53 -85.31 177.48
N LEU A 8 124.93 -86.51 177.44
CA LEU A 8 124.03 -86.89 176.33
C LEU A 8 122.55 -86.45 176.46
N ASP A 9 122.07 -86.02 177.63
CA ASP A 9 120.62 -85.85 177.87
C ASP A 9 120.07 -84.43 177.63
N ASP A 10 120.89 -83.37 177.59
CA ASP A 10 120.39 -81.99 177.46
C ASP A 10 120.10 -81.54 176.00
N LEU A 11 120.69 -82.19 174.98
CA LEU A 11 120.52 -81.76 173.57
C LEU A 11 119.15 -82.15 172.97
N VAL A 12 118.47 -83.14 173.55
CA VAL A 12 117.21 -83.68 173.01
C VAL A 12 116.01 -82.77 173.33
N ILE A 13 116.03 -82.09 174.47
CA ILE A 13 114.90 -81.24 174.90
C ILE A 13 114.84 -79.94 174.08
N GLU A 14 115.98 -79.35 173.73
CA GLU A 14 116.05 -78.11 172.94
C GLU A 14 115.48 -78.29 171.51
N THR A 15 115.67 -79.48 170.92
CA THR A 15 115.20 -79.78 169.55
C THR A 15 113.67 -79.84 169.47
N LEU A 16 112.99 -80.35 170.50
CA LEU A 16 111.54 -80.49 170.51
C LEU A 16 110.82 -79.13 170.64
N MET A 17 111.32 -78.23 171.47
CA MET A 17 110.69 -76.90 171.63
C MET A 17 110.83 -76.05 170.37
N MET A 18 111.94 -76.17 169.63
CA MET A 18 112.14 -75.45 168.38
C MET A 18 111.16 -75.92 167.29
N GLN A 19 110.81 -77.21 167.29
CA GLN A 19 109.88 -77.79 166.33
C GLN A 19 108.43 -77.35 166.57
N ASP A 20 107.99 -77.20 167.82
CA ASP A 20 106.63 -76.74 168.14
C ASP A 20 106.42 -75.27 167.77
N ILE A 21 107.41 -74.40 167.99
CA ILE A 21 107.31 -72.98 167.57
C ILE A 21 107.21 -72.89 166.04
N TYR A 22 107.97 -73.71 165.31
CA TYR A 22 107.92 -73.74 163.85
C TYR A 22 106.54 -74.15 163.33
N ASN A 23 105.89 -75.13 163.97
CA ASN A 23 104.54 -75.57 163.58
C ASN A 23 103.48 -74.50 163.77
N VAL A 24 103.53 -73.74 164.87
CA VAL A 24 102.53 -72.68 165.14
C VAL A 24 102.64 -71.55 164.12
N ILE A 25 103.87 -71.12 163.78
CA ILE A 25 104.10 -70.05 162.80
C ILE A 25 103.64 -70.51 161.41
N VAL A 26 104.01 -71.71 161.00
CA VAL A 26 103.59 -72.26 159.69
C VAL A 26 102.06 -72.38 159.62
N SER A 27 101.42 -72.91 160.65
CA SER A 27 99.96 -73.10 160.65
C SER A 27 99.19 -71.77 160.61
N ASN A 28 99.65 -70.74 161.32
CA ASN A 28 99.01 -69.42 161.28
C ASN A 28 99.24 -68.69 159.95
N THR A 29 100.40 -68.90 159.32
CA THR A 29 100.72 -68.29 158.01
C THR A 29 99.88 -68.92 156.90
N ILE A 30 99.62 -70.23 156.97
CA ILE A 30 98.71 -70.94 156.05
C ILE A 30 97.27 -70.43 156.20
N LEU A 31 96.80 -70.25 157.43
CA LEU A 31 95.46 -69.73 157.70
C LEU A 31 95.24 -68.32 157.13
N CYS A 32 96.19 -67.40 157.31
CA CYS A 32 96.09 -66.06 156.70
C CYS A 32 96.15 -66.09 155.16
N ALA A 33 96.91 -67.01 154.57
CA ALA A 33 96.95 -67.19 153.11
C ALA A 33 95.62 -67.73 152.57
N GLU A 34 94.97 -68.63 153.31
CA GLU A 34 93.69 -69.24 152.92
C GLU A 34 92.54 -68.21 152.91
N GLU A 35 92.45 -67.33 153.91
CA GLU A 35 91.47 -66.23 153.90
C GLU A 35 91.69 -65.26 152.73
N THR A 36 92.94 -64.94 152.41
CA THR A 36 93.26 -64.03 151.30
C THR A 36 92.88 -64.66 149.95
N ILE A 37 93.12 -65.96 149.77
CA ILE A 37 92.72 -66.70 148.56
C ILE A 37 91.20 -66.73 148.42
N ASN A 38 90.47 -66.99 149.51
CA ASN A 38 89.00 -67.04 149.46
C ASN A 38 88.38 -65.68 149.06
N LEU A 39 88.94 -64.57 149.54
CA LEU A 39 88.51 -63.23 149.14
C LEU A 39 88.73 -62.97 147.64
N LEU A 40 89.90 -63.35 147.11
CA LEU A 40 90.21 -63.22 145.67
C LEU A 40 89.33 -64.12 144.80
N VAL A 41 88.99 -65.33 145.26
CA VAL A 41 88.07 -66.24 144.55
C VAL A 41 86.67 -65.63 144.47
N MET A 42 86.15 -65.07 145.57
CA MET A 42 84.85 -64.40 145.56
C MET A 42 84.83 -63.18 144.64
N GLU A 43 85.92 -62.39 144.60
CA GLU A 43 86.01 -61.21 143.74
C GLU A 43 86.11 -61.59 142.25
N HIS A 44 86.89 -62.62 141.92
CA HIS A 44 86.93 -63.20 140.57
C HIS A 44 85.57 -63.75 140.12
N ASP A 45 84.83 -64.45 140.98
CA ASP A 45 83.51 -64.99 140.62
C ASP A 45 82.46 -63.89 140.42
N ARG A 46 82.56 -62.78 141.17
CA ARG A 46 81.73 -61.59 140.95
C ARG A 46 82.04 -60.94 139.60
N GLU A 47 83.32 -60.74 139.28
CA GLU A 47 83.74 -60.17 137.98
C GLU A 47 83.39 -61.08 136.81
N LYS A 48 83.55 -62.40 136.95
CA LYS A 48 83.17 -63.39 135.94
C LYS A 48 81.66 -63.38 135.68
N SER A 49 80.86 -63.25 136.75
CA SER A 49 79.40 -63.13 136.63
C SER A 49 79.00 -61.82 135.95
N HIS A 50 79.69 -60.71 136.25
CA HIS A 50 79.44 -59.42 135.59
C HIS A 50 79.79 -59.45 134.10
N HIS A 51 80.96 -59.99 133.72
CA HIS A 51 81.35 -60.15 132.31
C HIS A 51 80.39 -61.06 131.55
N LYS A 52 79.88 -62.12 132.20
CA LYS A 52 78.90 -63.02 131.58
C LYS A 52 77.56 -62.31 131.32
N ALA A 53 77.12 -61.42 132.22
CA ALA A 53 75.93 -60.61 132.02
C ALA A 53 76.09 -59.62 130.86
N ILE A 54 77.24 -58.91 130.80
CA ILE A 54 77.56 -57.98 129.70
C ILE A 54 77.65 -58.72 128.37
N LEU A 55 78.25 -59.92 128.34
CA LEU A 55 78.36 -60.71 127.12
C LEU A 55 76.97 -61.11 126.59
N LEU A 56 76.07 -61.53 127.48
CA LEU A 56 74.70 -61.89 127.11
C LEU A 56 73.90 -60.68 126.61
N GLU A 57 74.07 -59.52 127.25
CA GLU A 57 73.41 -58.26 126.84
C GLU A 57 73.93 -57.78 125.48
N ASN A 58 75.23 -57.87 125.24
CA ASN A 58 75.84 -57.58 123.93
C ASN A 58 75.39 -58.59 122.86
N GLU A 59 75.29 -59.88 123.16
CA GLU A 59 74.77 -60.88 122.21
C GLU A 59 73.31 -60.61 121.86
N GLN A 60 72.47 -60.23 122.83
CA GLN A 60 71.07 -59.87 122.59
C GLN A 60 70.93 -58.57 121.80
N ALA A 61 71.76 -57.57 122.07
CA ALA A 61 71.81 -56.33 121.31
C ALA A 61 72.24 -56.59 119.85
N LEU A 62 73.29 -57.40 119.65
CA LEU A 62 73.76 -57.76 118.32
C LEU A 62 72.72 -58.56 117.54
N ALA A 63 72.05 -59.52 118.18
CA ALA A 63 70.98 -60.31 117.56
C ALA A 63 69.79 -59.43 117.16
N SER A 64 69.45 -58.43 117.97
CA SER A 64 68.39 -57.45 117.66
C SER A 64 68.79 -56.55 116.48
N GLU A 65 70.03 -56.07 116.44
CA GLU A 65 70.54 -55.23 115.34
C GLU A 65 70.66 -56.03 114.03
N ILE A 66 71.06 -57.31 114.09
CA ILE A 66 71.06 -58.20 112.92
C ILE A 66 69.63 -58.36 112.39
N LYS A 67 68.65 -58.62 113.28
CA LYS A 67 67.24 -58.76 112.88
C LYS A 67 66.69 -57.47 112.25
N GLU A 68 66.99 -56.31 112.83
CA GLU A 68 66.59 -55.01 112.27
C GLU A 68 67.23 -54.76 110.90
N LYS A 69 68.52 -55.06 110.75
CA LYS A 69 69.21 -54.96 109.44
C LYS A 69 68.65 -55.94 108.42
N GLU A 70 68.23 -57.12 108.82
CA GLU A 70 67.61 -58.12 107.94
C GLU A 70 66.21 -57.66 107.50
N GLU A 71 65.41 -57.09 108.41
CA GLU A 71 64.12 -56.45 108.09
C GLU A 71 64.30 -55.24 107.15
N LEU A 72 65.29 -54.39 107.40
CA LEU A 72 65.63 -53.25 106.52
C LEU A 72 66.14 -53.71 105.14
N LEU A 73 66.89 -54.81 105.08
CA LEU A 73 67.35 -55.39 103.82
C LEU A 73 66.16 -55.92 103.01
N GLN A 74 65.23 -56.63 103.66
CA GLN A 74 63.99 -57.09 103.04
C GLN A 74 63.13 -55.92 102.54
N GLU A 75 63.00 -54.85 103.32
CA GLU A 75 62.23 -53.67 102.92
C GLU A 75 62.89 -52.91 101.77
N LYS A 76 64.22 -52.78 101.79
CA LYS A 76 64.99 -52.22 100.67
C LYS A 76 64.79 -53.05 99.40
N ASP A 77 64.87 -54.37 99.50
CA ASP A 77 64.69 -55.27 98.36
C ASP A 77 63.24 -55.24 97.86
N ARG A 78 62.26 -55.12 98.76
CA ARG A 78 60.84 -54.91 98.42
C ARG A 78 60.63 -53.61 97.67
N LEU A 79 61.09 -52.47 98.21
CA LEU A 79 60.97 -51.15 97.57
C LEU A 79 61.74 -51.08 96.25
N SER A 80 62.91 -51.71 96.16
CA SER A 80 63.67 -51.81 94.91
C SER A 80 62.91 -52.62 93.86
N SER A 81 62.24 -53.70 94.26
CA SER A 81 61.41 -54.51 93.36
C SER A 81 60.15 -53.77 92.92
N GLU A 82 59.51 -53.01 93.81
CA GLU A 82 58.35 -52.15 93.50
C GLU A 82 58.73 -51.03 92.53
N ALA A 83 59.80 -50.29 92.81
CA ALA A 83 60.29 -49.24 91.92
C ALA A 83 60.69 -49.80 90.54
N MET A 84 61.29 -50.99 90.49
CA MET A 84 61.59 -51.66 89.22
C MET A 84 60.31 -52.05 88.47
N SER A 85 59.29 -52.56 89.18
CA SER A 85 57.98 -52.89 88.58
C SER A 85 57.28 -51.66 88.04
N GLU A 86 57.21 -50.57 88.81
CA GLU A 86 56.65 -49.28 88.38
C GLU A 86 57.39 -48.71 87.19
N TRP A 87 58.73 -48.78 87.19
CA TRP A 87 59.55 -48.32 86.06
C TRP A 87 59.27 -49.14 84.80
N ILE A 88 59.16 -50.47 84.91
CA ILE A 88 58.79 -51.34 83.79
C ILE A 88 57.38 -51.00 83.28
N GLN A 89 56.40 -50.82 84.16
CA GLN A 89 55.03 -50.45 83.77
C GLN A 89 54.98 -49.09 83.08
N LEU A 90 55.68 -48.09 83.63
CA LEU A 90 55.79 -46.77 83.02
C LEU A 90 56.45 -46.83 81.65
N LYS A 91 57.51 -47.65 81.51
CA LYS A 91 58.20 -47.84 80.24
C LYS A 91 57.28 -48.47 79.18
N VAL A 92 56.54 -49.50 79.56
CA VAL A 92 55.53 -50.14 78.68
C VAL A 92 54.43 -49.15 78.28
N ALA A 93 53.91 -48.36 79.22
CA ALA A 93 52.89 -47.35 78.94
C ALA A 93 53.41 -46.25 78.01
N PHE A 94 54.65 -45.79 78.22
CA PHE A 94 55.30 -44.82 77.35
C PHE A 94 55.46 -45.35 75.93
N ASP A 95 55.94 -46.58 75.78
CA ASP A 95 56.14 -47.20 74.47
C ASP A 95 54.79 -47.37 73.73
N LEU A 96 53.71 -47.72 74.43
CA LEU A 96 52.35 -47.80 73.86
C LEU A 96 51.86 -46.43 73.36
N VAL A 97 52.03 -45.35 74.15
CA VAL A 97 51.64 -43.99 73.74
C VAL A 97 52.45 -43.52 72.54
N CYS A 98 53.75 -43.85 72.49
CA CYS A 98 54.57 -43.54 71.32
C CYS A 98 54.07 -44.26 70.06
N GLU A 99 53.66 -45.52 70.18
CA GLU A 99 53.09 -46.28 69.08
C GLU A 99 51.75 -45.70 68.61
N GLU A 100 50.85 -45.35 69.54
CA GLU A 100 49.60 -44.64 69.23
C GLU A 100 49.84 -43.29 68.54
N LEU A 101 50.81 -42.51 69.02
CA LEU A 101 51.16 -41.21 68.43
C LEU A 101 51.69 -41.39 67.00
N ASN A 102 52.51 -42.41 66.76
CA ASN A 102 53.00 -42.73 65.42
C ASN A 102 51.85 -43.14 64.49
N MET A 103 50.93 -44.00 64.94
CA MET A 103 49.74 -44.36 64.16
C MET A 103 48.88 -43.14 63.80
N LEU A 104 48.64 -42.24 64.76
CA LEU A 104 47.89 -41.00 64.52
C LEU A 104 48.61 -40.06 63.55
N ARG A 105 49.95 -39.98 63.63
CA ARG A 105 50.77 -39.20 62.69
C ARG A 105 50.67 -39.75 61.28
N ASP A 106 50.76 -41.07 61.12
CA ASP A 106 50.60 -41.73 59.82
C ASP A 106 49.20 -41.50 59.26
N GLN A 107 48.16 -41.60 60.10
CA GLN A 107 46.78 -41.30 59.72
C GLN A 107 46.60 -39.83 59.30
N ALA A 108 47.18 -38.88 60.03
CA ALA A 108 47.16 -37.47 59.68
C ALA A 108 47.85 -37.22 58.32
N GLY A 109 49.00 -37.87 58.07
CA GLY A 109 49.68 -37.79 56.78
C GLY A 109 48.87 -38.40 55.62
N ILE A 110 48.10 -39.46 55.87
CA ILE A 110 47.17 -40.01 54.88
C ILE A 110 46.03 -39.01 54.60
N GLN A 111 45.46 -38.40 55.65
CA GLN A 111 44.38 -37.42 55.51
C GLN A 111 44.84 -36.16 54.75
N GLU A 112 46.03 -35.66 55.02
CA GLU A 112 46.61 -34.51 54.32
C GLU A 112 46.78 -34.79 52.82
N LYS A 113 47.31 -35.97 52.46
CA LYS A 113 47.40 -36.41 51.05
C LYS A 113 46.02 -36.51 50.38
N LEU A 114 45.02 -37.02 51.09
CA LEU A 114 43.65 -37.11 50.58
C LEU A 114 43.06 -35.71 50.37
N MET A 115 43.28 -34.78 51.30
CA MET A 115 42.84 -33.38 51.17
C MET A 115 43.48 -32.70 49.97
N MET A 116 44.80 -32.85 49.78
CA MET A 116 45.50 -32.29 48.62
C MET A 116 44.92 -32.82 47.31
N LYS A 117 44.71 -34.14 47.21
CA LYS A 117 44.08 -34.73 46.02
C LYS A 117 42.66 -34.20 45.78
N LYS A 118 41.87 -34.03 46.84
CA LYS A 118 40.52 -33.47 46.74
C LYS A 118 40.53 -32.00 46.34
N GLN A 119 41.50 -31.23 46.80
CA GLN A 119 41.69 -29.84 46.41
C GLN A 119 42.04 -29.74 44.91
N GLU A 120 42.96 -30.56 44.42
CA GLU A 120 43.30 -30.64 42.99
C GLU A 120 42.08 -31.03 42.13
N GLU A 121 41.29 -32.02 42.57
CA GLU A 121 40.03 -32.41 41.89
C GLU A 121 39.03 -31.23 41.85
N LEU A 122 38.89 -30.48 42.94
CA LEU A 122 38.00 -29.32 43.02
C LEU A 122 38.46 -28.17 42.12
N GLU A 123 39.76 -27.88 42.08
CA GLU A 123 40.34 -26.86 41.20
C GLU A 123 40.14 -27.21 39.72
N MET A 124 40.31 -28.48 39.36
CA MET A 124 40.04 -28.98 38.01
C MET A 124 38.55 -28.79 37.63
N ILE A 125 37.64 -29.24 38.49
CA ILE A 125 36.19 -29.09 38.27
C ILE A 125 35.79 -27.61 38.18
N SER A 126 36.37 -26.76 39.02
CA SER A 126 36.12 -25.31 38.97
C SER A 126 36.60 -24.70 37.65
N GLY A 127 37.74 -25.16 37.12
CA GLY A 127 38.25 -24.76 35.81
C GLY A 127 37.29 -25.16 34.68
N ASP A 128 36.88 -26.42 34.66
CA ASP A 128 35.94 -26.96 33.66
C ASP A 128 34.59 -26.23 33.70
N LEU A 129 34.09 -25.91 34.90
CA LEU A 129 32.85 -25.19 35.09
C LEU A 129 32.93 -23.75 34.54
N ASN A 130 34.05 -23.06 34.78
CA ASN A 130 34.28 -21.72 34.25
C ASN A 130 34.36 -21.74 32.72
N GLU A 131 35.07 -22.71 32.13
CA GLU A 131 35.13 -22.86 30.66
C GLU A 131 33.74 -23.14 30.07
N ALA A 132 32.94 -23.99 30.73
CA ALA A 132 31.57 -24.26 30.31
C ALA A 132 30.69 -22.99 30.39
N LEU A 133 30.87 -22.17 31.42
CA LEU A 133 30.13 -20.92 31.59
C LEU A 133 30.50 -19.89 30.52
N GLU A 134 31.78 -19.74 30.18
CA GLU A 134 32.22 -18.90 29.07
C GLU A 134 31.63 -19.37 27.73
N LYS A 135 31.61 -20.69 27.48
CA LYS A 135 30.96 -21.25 26.28
C LYS A 135 29.48 -20.93 26.23
N VAL A 136 28.74 -21.04 27.35
CA VAL A 136 27.31 -20.70 27.40
C VAL A 136 27.09 -19.22 27.06
N GLN A 137 27.88 -18.32 27.65
CA GLN A 137 27.80 -16.89 27.36
C GLN A 137 28.09 -16.57 25.88
N GLN A 138 29.09 -17.22 25.29
CA GLN A 138 29.37 -17.07 23.85
C GLN A 138 28.19 -17.51 22.99
N HIS A 139 27.57 -18.66 23.29
CA HIS A 139 26.38 -19.12 22.57
C HIS A 139 25.19 -18.17 22.73
N GLU A 140 24.99 -17.58 23.91
CA GLU A 140 23.92 -16.60 24.15
C GLU A 140 24.10 -15.34 23.29
N VAL A 141 25.33 -14.83 23.18
CA VAL A 141 25.68 -13.72 22.28
C VAL A 141 25.44 -14.11 20.82
N GLU A 142 25.84 -15.31 20.40
CA GLU A 142 25.61 -15.79 19.04
C GLU A 142 24.11 -15.95 18.72
N MET A 143 23.30 -16.45 19.66
CA MET A 143 21.85 -16.55 19.50
C MET A 143 21.24 -15.16 19.33
N SER A 144 21.58 -14.22 20.21
CA SER A 144 21.11 -12.83 20.12
C SER A 144 21.47 -12.19 18.77
N ARG A 145 22.68 -12.47 18.25
CA ARG A 145 23.11 -12.00 16.93
C ARG A 145 22.30 -12.64 15.80
N LYS A 146 21.99 -13.94 15.89
CA LYS A 146 21.15 -14.64 14.90
C LYS A 146 19.71 -14.11 14.92
N ASP A 147 19.15 -13.85 16.10
CA ASP A 147 17.81 -13.28 16.26
C ASP A 147 17.72 -11.89 15.63
N GLN A 148 18.72 -11.02 15.86
CA GLN A 148 18.79 -9.71 15.20
C GLN A 148 18.84 -9.83 13.68
N LYS A 149 19.59 -10.79 13.13
CA LYS A 149 19.63 -11.04 11.69
C LYS A 149 18.29 -11.55 11.15
N LEU A 150 17.61 -12.42 11.90
CA LEU A 150 16.30 -12.96 11.53
C LEU A 150 15.25 -11.86 11.49
N GLU A 151 15.25 -10.96 12.49
CA GLU A 151 14.36 -9.80 12.53
C GLU A 151 14.62 -8.84 11.36
N ALA A 152 15.89 -8.58 11.03
CA ALA A 152 16.25 -7.79 9.85
C ALA A 152 15.76 -8.44 8.55
N ALA A 153 15.95 -9.75 8.39
CA ALA A 153 15.47 -10.49 7.23
C ALA A 153 13.93 -10.50 7.11
N LEU A 154 13.22 -10.61 8.25
CA LEU A 154 11.76 -10.52 8.31
C LEU A 154 11.27 -9.15 7.81
N ASN A 155 11.91 -8.07 8.23
CA ASN A 155 11.55 -6.72 7.81
C ASN A 155 11.84 -6.48 6.32
N VAL A 156 12.95 -7.01 5.80
CA VAL A 156 13.22 -7.02 4.35
C VAL A 156 12.13 -7.80 3.59
N PHE A 157 11.70 -8.96 4.11
CA PHE A 157 10.65 -9.75 3.49
C PHE A 157 9.29 -9.03 3.49
N LYS A 158 8.91 -8.38 4.60
CA LYS A 158 7.68 -7.55 4.67
C LYS A 158 7.70 -6.41 3.64
N GLU A 159 8.83 -5.73 3.48
CA GLU A 159 8.97 -4.66 2.49
C GLU A 159 8.90 -5.21 1.06
N ALA A 160 9.55 -6.35 0.79
CA ALA A 160 9.47 -7.01 -0.51
C ALA A 160 8.05 -7.48 -0.85
N ASP A 161 7.29 -7.98 0.14
CA ASP A 161 5.90 -8.39 -0.06
C ASP A 161 4.99 -7.19 -0.35
N LYS A 162 5.20 -6.06 0.35
CA LYS A 162 4.52 -4.79 0.05
C LYS A 162 4.83 -4.29 -1.35
N GLN A 163 6.10 -4.32 -1.77
CA GLN A 163 6.49 -3.95 -3.13
C GLN A 163 5.85 -4.88 -4.18
N ARG A 164 5.70 -6.17 -3.88
CA ARG A 164 4.99 -7.12 -4.73
C ARG A 164 3.51 -6.74 -4.88
N THR A 165 2.82 -6.40 -3.79
CA THR A 165 1.41 -5.97 -3.86
C THR A 165 1.23 -4.66 -4.61
N ASP A 166 2.15 -3.71 -4.44
CA ASP A 166 2.13 -2.44 -5.17
C ASP A 166 2.36 -2.68 -6.68
N MET A 167 3.31 -3.55 -7.04
CA MET A 167 3.57 -3.96 -8.43
C MET A 167 2.36 -4.64 -9.07
N GLU A 168 1.65 -5.50 -8.34
CA GLU A 168 0.44 -6.17 -8.83
C GLU A 168 -0.69 -5.18 -9.10
N THR A 169 -0.82 -4.14 -8.27
CA THR A 169 -1.77 -3.04 -8.48
C THR A 169 -1.43 -2.27 -9.77
N VAL A 170 -0.16 -1.87 -9.94
CA VAL A 170 0.32 -1.17 -11.14
C VAL A 170 0.11 -2.02 -12.42
N LEU A 171 0.31 -3.33 -12.34
CA LEU A 171 0.07 -4.23 -13.47
C LEU A 171 -1.40 -4.27 -13.90
N ASN A 172 -2.33 -4.23 -12.94
CA ASN A 172 -3.76 -4.20 -13.23
C ASN A 172 -4.17 -2.87 -13.86
N ASP A 173 -3.66 -1.74 -13.34
CA ASP A 173 -3.88 -0.41 -13.93
C ASP A 173 -3.35 -0.33 -15.37
N LEU A 174 -2.16 -0.90 -15.62
CA LEU A 174 -1.58 -0.96 -16.96
C LEU A 174 -2.43 -1.78 -17.94
N LYS A 175 -2.98 -2.93 -17.48
CA LYS A 175 -3.87 -3.75 -18.31
C LYS A 175 -5.16 -3.02 -18.68
N GLU A 176 -5.75 -2.28 -17.74
CA GLU A 176 -6.96 -1.49 -18.00
C GLU A 176 -6.65 -0.33 -18.97
N ALA A 177 -5.52 0.36 -18.79
CA ALA A 177 -5.07 1.40 -19.71
C ALA A 177 -4.80 0.85 -21.13
N ASP A 178 -4.23 -0.34 -21.25
CA ASP A 178 -3.97 -1.02 -22.52
C ASP A 178 -5.26 -1.37 -23.26
N LYS A 179 -6.26 -1.85 -22.51
CA LYS A 179 -7.61 -2.12 -23.02
C LYS A 179 -8.27 -0.84 -23.55
N GLN A 180 -8.24 0.25 -22.76
CA GLN A 180 -8.77 1.55 -23.17
C GLN A 180 -8.05 2.10 -24.41
N ARG A 181 -6.73 1.89 -24.53
CA ARG A 181 -5.97 2.28 -25.72
C ARG A 181 -6.44 1.52 -26.95
N SER A 182 -6.63 0.21 -26.87
CA SER A 182 -7.15 -0.61 -27.98
C SER A 182 -8.55 -0.17 -28.42
N GLU A 183 -9.43 0.15 -27.46
CA GLU A 183 -10.76 0.68 -27.76
C GLU A 183 -10.68 2.03 -28.49
N MET A 184 -9.78 2.92 -28.06
CA MET A 184 -9.58 4.21 -28.72
C MET A 184 -8.98 4.07 -30.13
N GLU A 185 -8.06 3.14 -30.34
CA GLU A 185 -7.50 2.83 -31.67
C GLU A 185 -8.60 2.40 -32.66
N ALA A 186 -9.53 1.54 -32.23
CA ALA A 186 -10.67 1.12 -33.06
C ALA A 186 -11.58 2.31 -33.44
N VAL A 187 -11.86 3.21 -32.49
CA VAL A 187 -12.64 4.42 -32.74
C VAL A 187 -11.92 5.34 -33.74
N ILE A 188 -10.61 5.52 -33.59
CA ILE A 188 -9.80 6.33 -34.52
C ILE A 188 -9.87 5.73 -35.95
N GLU A 189 -9.76 4.42 -36.09
CA GLU A 189 -9.87 3.74 -37.39
C GLU A 189 -11.26 3.96 -38.03
N GLU A 190 -12.33 3.87 -37.25
CA GLU A 190 -13.70 4.15 -37.72
C GLU A 190 -13.85 5.61 -38.20
N TYR A 191 -13.33 6.58 -37.44
CA TYR A 191 -13.32 7.98 -37.82
C TYR A 191 -12.53 8.22 -39.12
N GLN A 192 -11.34 7.61 -39.25
CA GLN A 192 -10.54 7.72 -40.46
C GLN A 192 -11.28 7.19 -41.69
N ASN A 193 -11.90 6.01 -41.57
CA ASN A 193 -12.69 5.41 -42.65
C ASN A 193 -13.87 6.31 -43.05
N THR A 194 -14.56 6.90 -42.08
CA THR A 194 -15.69 7.81 -42.31
C THR A 194 -15.24 9.09 -43.04
N ILE A 195 -14.13 9.68 -42.62
CA ILE A 195 -13.54 10.86 -43.27
C ILE A 195 -13.11 10.54 -44.70
N SER A 196 -12.43 9.42 -44.93
CA SER A 196 -12.04 9.00 -46.28
C SER A 196 -13.25 8.81 -47.20
N ALA A 197 -14.33 8.19 -46.72
CA ALA A 197 -15.57 8.06 -47.48
C ALA A 197 -16.21 9.42 -47.81
N ALA A 198 -16.19 10.37 -46.85
CA ALA A 198 -16.69 11.72 -47.05
C ALA A 198 -15.88 12.49 -48.12
N ILE A 199 -14.54 12.41 -48.08
CA ILE A 199 -13.65 13.05 -49.06
C ILE A 199 -13.92 12.52 -50.48
N VAL A 200 -14.09 11.21 -50.64
CA VAL A 200 -14.42 10.60 -51.95
C VAL A 200 -15.77 11.11 -52.47
N LYS A 201 -16.78 11.18 -51.59
CA LYS A 201 -18.11 11.71 -51.93
C LYS A 201 -18.05 13.19 -52.32
N GLU A 202 -17.33 14.02 -51.58
CA GLU A 202 -17.15 15.44 -51.87
C GLU A 202 -16.45 15.64 -53.22
N HIS A 203 -15.40 14.86 -53.51
CA HIS A 203 -14.71 14.92 -54.79
C HIS A 203 -15.64 14.56 -55.96
N GLU A 204 -16.50 13.56 -55.81
CA GLU A 204 -17.49 13.20 -56.83
C GLU A 204 -18.56 14.29 -57.01
N GLN A 205 -19.05 14.87 -55.91
CA GLN A 205 -19.94 16.04 -55.96
C GLN A 205 -19.27 17.23 -56.65
N GLY A 206 -17.98 17.46 -56.42
CA GLY A 206 -17.20 18.49 -57.11
C GLY A 206 -17.16 18.29 -58.62
N LYS A 207 -17.00 17.05 -59.11
CA LYS A 207 -17.11 16.73 -60.55
C LYS A 207 -18.50 17.02 -61.09
N GLN A 208 -19.55 16.62 -60.36
CA GLN A 208 -20.93 16.86 -60.77
C GLN A 208 -21.22 18.36 -60.88
N ILE A 209 -20.84 19.16 -59.87
CA ILE A 209 -21.00 20.62 -59.89
C ILE A 209 -20.25 21.21 -61.09
N LYS A 210 -19.01 20.79 -61.35
CA LYS A 210 -18.25 21.26 -62.52
C LYS A 210 -18.95 20.96 -63.84
N SER A 211 -19.53 19.76 -63.99
CA SER A 211 -20.30 19.40 -65.18
C SER A 211 -21.57 20.24 -65.35
N LEU A 212 -22.28 20.50 -64.24
CA LEU A 212 -23.47 21.34 -64.22
C LEU A 212 -23.13 22.79 -64.59
N THR A 213 -22.06 23.35 -64.03
CA THR A 213 -21.58 24.69 -64.37
C THR A 213 -21.29 24.82 -65.86
N ASN A 214 -20.58 23.85 -66.45
CA ASN A 214 -20.32 23.84 -67.89
C ASN A 214 -21.61 23.77 -68.72
N CYS A 215 -22.58 22.97 -68.29
CA CYS A 215 -23.88 22.85 -68.94
C CYS A 215 -24.67 24.17 -68.90
N VAL A 216 -24.76 24.80 -67.71
CA VAL A 216 -25.41 26.11 -67.52
C VAL A 216 -24.73 27.18 -68.38
N GLN A 217 -23.39 27.20 -68.43
CA GLN A 217 -22.64 28.13 -69.26
C GLN A 217 -22.94 27.93 -70.76
N SER A 218 -23.00 26.69 -71.23
CA SER A 218 -23.39 26.39 -72.61
C SER A 218 -24.81 26.86 -72.92
N PHE A 219 -25.76 26.63 -72.01
CA PHE A 219 -27.14 27.10 -72.19
C PHE A 219 -27.20 28.62 -72.24
N ALA A 220 -26.48 29.32 -71.36
CA ALA A 220 -26.43 30.78 -71.36
C ALA A 220 -25.94 31.35 -72.70
N LEU A 221 -24.91 30.73 -73.30
CA LEU A 221 -24.43 31.11 -74.64
C LEU A 221 -25.52 30.90 -75.70
N THR A 222 -26.20 29.75 -75.70
CA THR A 222 -27.27 29.49 -76.68
C THR A 222 -28.45 30.43 -76.54
N ILE A 223 -28.82 30.82 -75.32
CA ILE A 223 -29.89 31.80 -75.06
C ILE A 223 -29.48 33.15 -75.62
N MET A 224 -28.25 33.59 -75.35
CA MET A 224 -27.73 34.86 -75.87
C MET A 224 -27.76 34.91 -77.42
N ASP A 225 -27.38 33.82 -78.07
CA ASP A 225 -27.47 33.71 -79.55
C ASP A 225 -28.92 33.79 -80.06
N MET A 226 -29.85 33.14 -79.35
CA MET A 226 -31.28 33.23 -79.67
C MET A 226 -31.83 34.64 -79.48
N GLU A 227 -31.51 35.31 -78.37
CA GLU A 227 -31.90 36.69 -78.08
C GLU A 227 -31.41 37.64 -79.18
N ASN A 228 -30.15 37.49 -79.61
CA ASN A 228 -29.58 38.26 -80.71
C ASN A 228 -30.31 38.01 -82.04
N SER A 229 -30.62 36.75 -82.36
CA SER A 229 -31.37 36.38 -83.57
C SER A 229 -32.79 36.95 -83.58
N ILE A 230 -33.49 36.85 -82.44
CA ILE A 230 -34.84 37.39 -82.25
C ILE A 230 -34.81 38.91 -82.41
N THR A 231 -33.89 39.59 -81.74
CA THR A 231 -33.73 41.04 -81.81
C THR A 231 -33.51 41.49 -83.26
N LYS A 232 -32.63 40.80 -84.00
CA LYS A 232 -32.41 41.08 -85.42
C LYS A 232 -33.69 40.93 -86.25
N LYS A 233 -34.44 39.85 -86.06
CA LYS A 233 -35.72 39.61 -86.77
C LYS A 233 -36.79 40.65 -86.43
N ILE A 234 -36.85 41.10 -85.17
CA ILE A 234 -37.76 42.18 -84.75
C ILE A 234 -37.40 43.46 -85.51
N ILE A 235 -36.13 43.86 -85.51
CA ILE A 235 -35.67 45.06 -86.23
C ILE A 235 -35.99 44.99 -87.74
N GLU A 236 -35.74 43.82 -88.36
CA GLU A 236 -36.06 43.59 -89.78
C GLU A 236 -37.57 43.70 -90.05
N ASN A 237 -38.40 43.10 -89.19
CA ASN A 237 -39.86 43.17 -89.33
C ASN A 237 -40.41 44.58 -89.11
N ASP A 238 -39.91 45.30 -88.10
CA ASP A 238 -40.28 46.69 -87.84
C ASP A 238 -39.96 47.57 -89.04
N SER A 239 -38.75 47.42 -89.61
CA SER A 239 -38.33 48.13 -90.82
C SER A 239 -39.25 47.82 -92.01
N ARG A 240 -39.67 46.56 -92.18
CA ARG A 240 -40.62 46.16 -93.23
C ARG A 240 -42.01 46.75 -93.00
N LEU A 241 -42.49 46.78 -91.76
CA LEU A 241 -43.79 47.34 -91.40
C LEU A 241 -43.82 48.85 -91.60
N GLU A 242 -42.75 49.56 -91.24
CA GLU A 242 -42.60 50.99 -91.48
C GLU A 242 -42.62 51.30 -92.99
N ASN A 243 -41.93 50.49 -93.79
CA ASN A 243 -41.97 50.62 -95.26
C ASN A 243 -43.38 50.39 -95.83
N LEU A 244 -44.06 49.33 -95.41
CA LEU A 244 -45.46 49.06 -95.79
C LEU A 244 -46.39 50.21 -95.40
N THR A 245 -46.20 50.76 -94.20
CA THR A 245 -46.96 51.93 -93.73
C THR A 245 -46.75 53.13 -94.64
N TYR A 246 -45.50 53.39 -95.05
CA TYR A 246 -45.16 54.43 -96.02
C TYR A 246 -45.82 54.19 -97.38
N GLN A 247 -45.83 52.94 -97.88
CA GLN A 247 -46.49 52.59 -99.14
C GLN A 247 -48.02 52.69 -99.08
N CYS A 248 -48.62 52.44 -97.91
CA CYS A 248 -50.07 52.57 -97.70
C CYS A 248 -50.52 54.04 -97.62
N GLN A 249 -49.66 54.98 -97.20
CA GLN A 249 -50.04 56.40 -97.10
C GLN A 249 -50.60 57.00 -98.40
N PRO A 250 -49.99 56.81 -99.59
CA PRO A 250 -50.58 57.23 -100.86
C PRO A 250 -51.96 56.65 -101.13
N LEU A 251 -52.18 55.37 -100.83
CA LEU A 251 -53.47 54.70 -101.01
C LEU A 251 -54.54 55.30 -100.10
N VAL A 252 -54.20 55.58 -98.84
CA VAL A 252 -55.09 56.29 -97.90
C VAL A 252 -55.48 57.66 -98.46
N LYS A 253 -54.50 58.45 -98.95
CA LYS A 253 -54.76 59.75 -99.59
C LYS A 253 -55.64 59.64 -100.83
N GLN A 254 -55.45 58.60 -101.65
CA GLN A 254 -56.30 58.35 -102.82
C GLN A 254 -57.73 57.96 -102.41
N ALA A 255 -57.89 57.10 -101.41
CA ALA A 255 -59.18 56.72 -100.86
C ALA A 255 -59.94 57.95 -100.32
N ASP A 256 -59.25 58.85 -99.62
CA ASP A 256 -59.82 60.12 -99.16
C ASP A 256 -60.24 61.04 -100.31
N LEU A 257 -59.44 61.11 -101.39
CA LEU A 257 -59.79 61.89 -102.57
C LEU A 257 -61.02 61.30 -103.29
N LEU A 258 -61.09 59.98 -103.43
CA LEU A 258 -62.24 59.28 -103.99
C LEU A 258 -63.49 59.52 -103.14
N LYS A 259 -63.38 59.44 -101.82
CA LYS A 259 -64.47 59.73 -100.88
C LYS A 259 -64.99 61.16 -101.06
N LYS A 260 -64.10 62.15 -101.22
CA LYS A 260 -64.48 63.54 -101.55
C LYS A 260 -65.20 63.65 -102.90
N LYS A 261 -64.68 63.01 -103.95
CA LYS A 261 -65.33 63.00 -105.27
C LYS A 261 -66.72 62.36 -105.23
N ALA A 262 -66.87 61.22 -104.56
CA ALA A 262 -68.14 60.55 -104.39
C ALA A 262 -69.18 61.45 -103.70
N LEU A 263 -68.76 62.19 -102.65
CA LEU A 263 -69.60 63.16 -101.97
C LEU A 263 -70.06 64.30 -102.90
N LEU A 264 -69.15 64.84 -103.73
CA LEU A 264 -69.49 65.86 -104.72
C LEU A 264 -70.48 65.34 -105.78
N TYR A 265 -70.28 64.11 -106.27
CA TYR A 265 -71.21 63.50 -107.23
C TYR A 265 -72.59 63.30 -106.61
N LYS A 266 -72.66 62.79 -105.37
CA LYS A 266 -73.92 62.64 -104.64
C LYS A 266 -74.64 63.98 -104.49
N GLN A 267 -73.94 65.05 -104.12
CA GLN A 267 -74.52 66.39 -104.01
C GLN A 267 -75.06 66.91 -105.35
N ARG A 268 -74.29 66.76 -106.44
CA ARG A 268 -74.74 67.17 -107.78
C ARG A 268 -75.96 66.38 -108.25
N PHE A 269 -75.97 65.08 -108.01
CA PHE A 269 -77.10 64.22 -108.34
C PHE A 269 -78.36 64.64 -107.59
N ASN A 270 -78.26 64.82 -106.26
CA ASN A 270 -79.39 65.29 -105.45
C ASN A 270 -79.92 66.65 -105.93
N ARG A 271 -79.04 67.59 -106.31
CA ARG A 271 -79.48 68.87 -106.89
C ARG A 271 -80.26 68.66 -108.17
N LYS A 272 -79.77 67.82 -109.09
CA LYS A 272 -80.51 67.48 -110.32
C LYS A 272 -81.86 66.86 -109.99
N CYS A 273 -81.96 65.91 -109.06
CA CYS A 273 -83.25 65.34 -108.66
C CYS A 273 -84.21 66.42 -108.17
N SER A 274 -83.74 67.33 -107.30
CA SER A 274 -84.55 68.45 -106.84
C SER A 274 -84.98 69.41 -107.97
N ASP A 275 -84.11 69.66 -108.96
CA ASP A 275 -84.45 70.49 -110.11
C ASP A 275 -85.51 69.80 -111.00
N HIS A 276 -85.43 68.47 -111.19
CA HIS A 276 -86.45 67.71 -111.91
C HIS A 276 -87.77 67.66 -111.14
N GLU A 277 -87.76 67.41 -109.82
CA GLU A 277 -88.96 67.44 -108.97
C GLU A 277 -89.67 68.80 -109.04
N LYS A 278 -88.91 69.91 -109.07
CA LYS A 278 -89.48 71.25 -109.27
C LYS A 278 -90.09 71.43 -110.65
N ALA A 279 -89.41 70.94 -111.70
CA ALA A 279 -89.92 71.03 -113.06
C ALA A 279 -91.19 70.17 -113.24
N GLU A 280 -91.22 68.98 -112.65
CA GLU A 280 -92.41 68.11 -112.62
C GLU A 280 -93.58 68.81 -111.90
N TYR A 281 -93.33 69.38 -110.72
CA TYR A 281 -94.33 70.17 -110.00
C TYR A 281 -94.84 71.37 -110.82
N GLU A 282 -93.97 72.08 -111.55
CA GLU A 282 -94.37 73.18 -112.44
C GLU A 282 -95.24 72.69 -113.61
N VAL A 283 -94.89 71.55 -114.21
CA VAL A 283 -95.70 70.92 -115.28
C VAL A 283 -97.06 70.48 -114.76
N ASP A 284 -97.13 69.90 -113.56
CA ASP A 284 -98.39 69.52 -112.92
C ASP A 284 -99.28 70.75 -112.66
N VAL A 285 -98.72 71.83 -112.10
CA VAL A 285 -99.46 73.09 -111.88
C VAL A 285 -99.98 73.68 -113.19
N LEU A 286 -99.16 73.69 -114.24
CA LEU A 286 -99.60 74.15 -115.57
C LEU A 286 -100.66 73.21 -116.16
N GLY A 287 -100.57 71.91 -115.92
CA GLY A 287 -101.58 70.92 -116.28
C GLY A 287 -102.92 71.22 -115.61
N ASP A 288 -102.92 71.43 -114.30
CA ASP A 288 -104.11 71.82 -113.53
C ASP A 288 -104.71 73.14 -114.06
N GLU A 289 -103.89 74.13 -114.42
CA GLU A 289 -104.35 75.38 -115.05
C GLU A 289 -104.99 75.15 -116.42
N VAL A 290 -104.38 74.31 -117.26
CA VAL A 290 -104.91 73.93 -118.58
C VAL A 290 -106.24 73.19 -118.44
N ASP A 291 -106.34 72.24 -117.52
CA ASP A 291 -107.57 71.50 -117.23
C ASP A 291 -108.68 72.42 -116.71
N ALA A 292 -108.34 73.39 -115.86
CA ALA A 292 -109.28 74.42 -115.40
C ALA A 292 -109.78 75.28 -116.57
N LEU A 293 -108.90 75.69 -117.49
CA LEU A 293 -109.26 76.43 -118.70
C LEU A 293 -110.15 75.60 -119.64
N LEU A 294 -109.85 74.31 -119.83
CA LEU A 294 -110.68 73.38 -120.60
C LEU A 294 -112.07 73.23 -119.98
N SER A 295 -112.18 73.10 -118.66
CA SER A 295 -113.47 73.03 -117.97
C SER A 295 -114.30 74.32 -118.15
N VAL A 296 -113.67 75.49 -118.13
CA VAL A 296 -114.36 76.76 -118.42
C VAL A 296 -114.83 76.80 -119.88
N LEU A 297 -113.98 76.40 -120.83
CA LEU A 297 -114.32 76.34 -122.25
C LEU A 297 -115.49 75.38 -122.50
N GLU A 298 -115.53 74.24 -121.82
CA GLU A 298 -116.65 73.29 -121.87
C GLU A 298 -117.94 73.91 -121.35
N LYS A 299 -117.90 74.64 -120.22
CA LYS A 299 -119.08 75.35 -119.69
C LYS A 299 -119.59 76.43 -120.66
N VAL A 300 -118.68 77.19 -121.27
CA VAL A 300 -119.02 78.18 -122.33
C VAL A 300 -119.65 77.47 -123.52
N TYR A 301 -119.08 76.34 -123.93
CA TYR A 301 -119.60 75.52 -125.01
C TYR A 301 -121.02 75.00 -124.73
N ILE A 302 -121.28 74.43 -123.55
CA ILE A 302 -122.60 73.96 -123.12
C ILE A 302 -123.60 75.13 -123.11
N ALA A 303 -123.20 76.29 -122.57
CA ALA A 303 -124.05 77.48 -122.55
C ALA A 303 -124.42 77.95 -123.97
N LEU A 304 -123.45 77.98 -124.89
CA LEU A 304 -123.68 78.34 -126.29
C LEU A 304 -124.51 77.28 -127.03
N ASP A 305 -124.34 76.00 -126.75
CA ASP A 305 -125.15 74.89 -127.31
C ASP A 305 -126.62 75.00 -126.85
N HIS A 306 -126.88 75.46 -125.62
CA HIS A 306 -128.24 75.75 -125.17
C HIS A 306 -128.95 76.84 -126.00
N TYR A 307 -128.20 77.83 -126.51
CA TYR A 307 -128.72 78.87 -127.41
C TYR A 307 -128.65 78.50 -128.90
N SER A 308 -128.30 77.25 -129.22
CA SER A 308 -128.08 76.77 -130.61
C SER A 308 -129.26 77.07 -131.54
N HIS A 309 -130.50 77.00 -131.05
CA HIS A 309 -131.70 77.33 -131.84
C HIS A 309 -131.73 78.78 -132.35
N VAL A 310 -131.19 79.72 -131.58
CA VAL A 310 -131.09 81.14 -131.99
C VAL A 310 -129.85 81.35 -132.87
N LEU A 311 -128.74 80.68 -132.56
CA LEU A 311 -127.47 80.81 -133.26
C LEU A 311 -127.44 80.16 -134.65
N GLN A 312 -128.43 79.34 -135.01
CA GLN A 312 -128.55 78.76 -136.36
C GLN A 312 -128.63 79.81 -137.48
N HIS A 313 -129.00 81.06 -137.18
CA HIS A 313 -129.02 82.15 -138.15
C HIS A 313 -127.65 82.83 -138.40
N TYR A 314 -126.59 82.44 -137.65
CA TYR A 314 -125.24 82.99 -137.77
C TYR A 314 -124.22 81.89 -138.12
N PRO A 315 -123.96 81.63 -139.42
CA PRO A 315 -123.15 80.50 -139.88
C PRO A 315 -121.74 80.43 -139.26
N GLY A 316 -121.06 81.57 -139.11
CA GLY A 316 -119.68 81.60 -138.58
C GLY A 316 -119.57 81.18 -137.10
N ILE A 317 -120.57 81.52 -136.28
CA ILE A 317 -120.60 81.12 -134.86
C ILE A 317 -120.85 79.62 -134.74
N MET A 318 -121.69 79.06 -135.61
CA MET A 318 -121.97 77.63 -135.68
C MET A 318 -120.76 76.80 -136.09
N GLU A 319 -119.91 77.30 -136.98
CA GLU A 319 -118.64 76.64 -137.35
C GLU A 319 -117.65 76.60 -136.19
N ILE A 320 -117.51 77.70 -135.44
CA ILE A 320 -116.64 77.75 -134.25
C ILE A 320 -117.18 76.80 -133.16
N LEU A 321 -118.49 76.78 -132.94
CA LEU A 321 -119.13 75.82 -132.02
C LEU A 321 -118.83 74.36 -132.40
N LYS A 322 -118.84 74.02 -133.68
CA LYS A 322 -118.45 72.68 -134.15
C LYS A 322 -116.97 72.39 -133.92
N LEU A 323 -116.10 73.40 -134.08
CA LEU A 323 -114.66 73.27 -133.87
C LEU A 323 -114.32 73.09 -132.38
N VAL A 324 -114.93 73.88 -131.50
CA VAL A 324 -114.83 73.75 -130.05
C VAL A 324 -115.40 72.40 -129.58
N ARG A 325 -116.54 71.95 -130.13
CA ARG A 325 -117.08 70.60 -129.86
C ARG A 325 -116.07 69.50 -130.24
N ARG A 326 -115.37 69.66 -131.37
CA ARG A 326 -114.38 68.68 -131.84
C ARG A 326 -113.18 68.59 -130.89
N GLU A 327 -112.65 69.72 -130.46
CA GLU A 327 -111.49 69.75 -129.55
C GLU A 327 -111.86 69.36 -128.11
N LEU A 328 -113.07 69.65 -127.63
CA LEU A 328 -113.52 69.25 -126.27
C LEU A 328 -113.87 67.76 -126.16
N ARG A 329 -114.36 67.14 -127.23
CA ARG A 329 -114.74 65.72 -127.23
C ARG A 329 -113.58 64.77 -127.49
N ASP A 330 -112.37 65.30 -127.66
CA ASP A 330 -111.19 64.52 -128.04
C ASP A 330 -111.49 63.63 -129.27
N GLU A 331 -112.39 64.09 -130.18
CA GLU A 331 -112.78 63.39 -131.42
C GLU A 331 -111.76 63.64 -132.54
N THR A 332 -110.50 63.79 -132.15
CA THR A 332 -109.36 63.53 -133.03
C THR A 332 -108.82 62.18 -132.63
N ALA A 333 -108.95 61.21 -133.53
CA ALA A 333 -108.12 60.02 -133.51
C ALA A 333 -106.66 60.47 -133.40
N ARG A 334 -106.07 60.34 -132.21
CA ARG A 334 -104.64 60.53 -131.99
C ARG A 334 -103.90 59.47 -132.80
N PRO A 335 -102.93 59.83 -133.66
CA PRO A 335 -101.94 58.91 -134.17
C PRO A 335 -100.70 58.98 -133.26
N VAL A 336 -100.53 58.02 -132.35
CA VAL A 336 -99.21 57.59 -131.81
C VAL A 336 -99.32 56.13 -131.40
#